data_AF-A0A8S1B7J2-F1
#
_entry.id   AF-A0A8S1B7J2-F1
#
_cell.length_a   1.000
_cell.length_b   1.000
_cell.length_c   1.000
_cell.angle_alpha   90.00
_cell.angle_beta   90.00
_cell.angle_gamma   90.00
#
_symmetry.space_group_name_H-M   'P 1'
#
loop_
_entity.id
_entity.type
_entity.pdbx_description
1 polymer ?
#
loop_
_entity_poly.entity_id
_entity_poly.type
_entity_poly.pdbx_seq_one_letter_code
_entity_poly.pdbx_strand_id
1 'polypeptide(L)'
;MKNSLKDKFTHILLQFEQVAKILTAAKLQRVSDHFSKQQRRNVEMWLKMTEELDNITEEFNTMFDEDEVERGNKNVVTMEKYEQLRIENENLTYELEGYKNEAHLAKNEAERKFEKFKAHFIAQQALQNKQVYPPLPSPPMPKLHFAFKDFKAAPPKPHPPPPLPDDNISSTATLPASDAKLISILSAFLMVHPRGASLDYLVSYVKSIVSEASQTTVHDVLNKYNDVFLRKTTGVGAAIEHKWCFVTFESSKD
;
A
#
# COMPACT_ATOMS: atom_id res chain seq x y z
N MET A 1 13.80 -30.05 -4.37
CA MET A 1 13.83 -31.23 -3.48
C MET A 1 12.42 -31.76 -3.20
N LYS A 2 11.50 -30.98 -2.59
CA LYS A 2 10.09 -31.40 -2.35
C LYS A 2 9.40 -32.05 -3.58
N ASN A 3 9.40 -31.43 -4.76
CA ASN A 3 8.77 -32.01 -5.96
C ASN A 3 9.31 -33.41 -6.30
N SER A 4 10.63 -33.62 -6.26
CA SER A 4 11.24 -34.94 -6.50
C SER A 4 10.84 -36.00 -5.46
N LEU A 5 10.39 -35.59 -4.27
CA LEU A 5 9.81 -36.51 -3.28
C LEU A 5 8.34 -36.84 -3.63
N LYS A 6 7.52 -35.83 -4.02
CA LYS A 6 6.16 -36.03 -4.56
C LYS A 6 6.22 -37.02 -5.73
N ASP A 7 7.07 -36.75 -6.73
CA ASP A 7 7.27 -37.59 -7.92
C ASP A 7 7.60 -39.04 -7.54
N LYS A 8 8.59 -39.26 -6.65
CA LYS A 8 8.99 -40.61 -6.20
C LYS A 8 7.88 -41.33 -5.48
N PHE A 9 7.14 -40.65 -4.61
CA PHE A 9 6.06 -41.26 -3.84
C PHE A 9 4.85 -41.58 -4.73
N THR A 10 4.50 -40.70 -5.67
CA THR A 10 3.50 -41.00 -6.72
C THR A 10 3.88 -42.23 -7.55
N HIS A 11 5.15 -42.39 -7.92
CA HIS A 11 5.60 -43.61 -8.61
C HIS A 11 5.47 -44.87 -7.74
N ILE A 12 5.71 -44.78 -6.44
CA ILE A 12 5.51 -45.88 -5.49
C ILE A 12 4.02 -46.24 -5.37
N LEU A 13 3.13 -45.25 -5.23
CA LEU A 13 1.68 -45.47 -5.18
C LEU A 13 1.17 -46.18 -6.46
N LEU A 14 1.60 -45.72 -7.65
CA LEU A 14 1.26 -46.38 -8.92
C LEU A 14 1.75 -47.84 -9.00
N GLN A 15 2.91 -48.16 -8.41
CA GLN A 15 3.38 -49.54 -8.31
C GLN A 15 2.49 -50.40 -7.40
N PHE A 16 2.08 -49.89 -6.26
CA PHE A 16 1.15 -50.61 -5.36
C PHE A 16 -0.26 -50.75 -5.97
N GLU A 17 -0.77 -49.73 -6.67
CA GLU A 17 -2.04 -49.82 -7.41
C GLU A 17 -2.00 -50.94 -8.47
N GLN A 18 -0.87 -51.08 -9.18
CA GLN A 18 -0.67 -52.18 -10.12
C GLN A 18 -0.63 -53.56 -9.43
N VAL A 19 -0.06 -53.65 -8.23
CA VAL A 19 -0.11 -54.87 -7.40
C VAL A 19 -1.56 -55.18 -6.98
N ALA A 20 -2.33 -54.19 -6.53
CA ALA A 20 -3.74 -54.36 -6.15
C ALA A 20 -4.60 -54.88 -7.33
N LYS A 21 -4.39 -54.36 -8.54
CA LYS A 21 -5.03 -54.84 -9.77
C LYS A 21 -4.71 -56.32 -10.05
N ILE A 22 -3.45 -56.72 -9.89
CA ILE A 22 -3.01 -58.12 -10.09
C ILE A 22 -3.61 -59.04 -9.01
N LEU A 23 -3.62 -58.63 -7.73
CA LEU A 23 -4.20 -59.40 -6.64
C LEU A 23 -5.73 -59.54 -6.77
N THR A 24 -6.40 -58.50 -7.25
CA THR A 24 -7.84 -58.53 -7.56
C THR A 24 -8.15 -59.55 -8.66
N ALA A 25 -7.36 -59.56 -9.74
CA ALA A 25 -7.49 -60.55 -10.80
C ALA A 25 -7.16 -61.98 -10.30
N ALA A 26 -6.15 -62.13 -9.43
CA ALA A 26 -5.77 -63.41 -8.82
C ALA A 26 -6.85 -63.98 -7.87
N LYS A 27 -7.70 -63.13 -7.29
CA LYS A 27 -8.84 -63.54 -6.44
C LYS A 27 -10.02 -64.09 -7.23
N LEU A 28 -10.19 -63.72 -8.51
CA LEU A 28 -11.29 -64.19 -9.36
C LEU A 28 -11.30 -65.73 -9.45
N GLN A 29 -12.47 -66.35 -9.26
CA GLN A 29 -12.61 -67.80 -9.08
C GLN A 29 -11.87 -68.65 -10.13
N ARG A 30 -12.00 -68.29 -11.42
CA ARG A 30 -11.33 -69.00 -12.53
C ARG A 30 -9.80 -68.98 -12.47
N VAL A 31 -9.22 -67.96 -11.83
CA VAL A 31 -7.77 -67.83 -11.61
C VAL A 31 -7.39 -68.44 -10.27
N SER A 32 -8.19 -68.20 -9.23
CA SER A 32 -7.88 -68.63 -7.86
C SER A 32 -7.97 -70.14 -7.64
N ASP A 33 -8.65 -70.88 -8.51
CA ASP A 33 -8.62 -72.34 -8.52
C ASP A 33 -7.27 -72.94 -8.92
N HIS A 34 -6.38 -72.19 -9.57
CA HIS A 34 -4.97 -72.59 -9.76
C HIS A 34 -4.11 -72.41 -8.49
N PHE A 35 -4.66 -71.81 -7.42
CA PHE A 35 -3.95 -71.60 -6.16
C PHE A 35 -4.42 -72.57 -5.06
N SER A 36 -3.45 -73.02 -4.24
CA SER A 36 -3.75 -73.77 -3.02
C SER A 36 -4.56 -72.93 -2.03
N LYS A 37 -5.24 -73.61 -1.10
CA LYS A 37 -6.05 -72.97 -0.05
C LYS A 37 -5.25 -71.95 0.78
N GLN A 38 -3.95 -72.19 1.01
CA GLN A 38 -3.09 -71.26 1.73
C GLN A 38 -2.68 -70.06 0.85
N GLN A 39 -2.38 -70.29 -0.44
CA GLN A 39 -2.08 -69.19 -1.37
C GLN A 39 -3.29 -68.26 -1.56
N ARG A 40 -4.51 -68.79 -1.64
CA ARG A 40 -5.74 -67.96 -1.70
C ARG A 40 -5.88 -67.06 -0.46
N ARG A 41 -5.67 -67.61 0.74
CA ARG A 41 -5.67 -66.83 1.99
C ARG A 41 -4.59 -65.74 2.01
N ASN A 42 -3.39 -66.04 1.49
CA ASN A 42 -2.33 -65.05 1.39
C ASN A 42 -2.72 -63.92 0.41
N VAL A 43 -3.30 -64.24 -0.75
CA VAL A 43 -3.81 -63.26 -1.73
C VAL A 43 -4.92 -62.40 -1.13
N GLU A 44 -5.86 -62.99 -0.38
CA GLU A 44 -6.93 -62.25 0.32
C GLU A 44 -6.36 -61.29 1.38
N MET A 45 -5.37 -61.74 2.15
CA MET A 45 -4.68 -60.92 3.16
C MET A 45 -3.88 -59.78 2.53
N TRP A 46 -3.14 -60.05 1.45
CA TRP A 46 -2.40 -59.02 0.71
C TRP A 46 -3.33 -58.01 0.05
N LEU A 47 -4.46 -58.45 -0.51
CA LEU A 47 -5.48 -57.56 -1.07
C LEU A 47 -6.11 -56.68 0.02
N LYS A 48 -6.32 -57.21 1.23
CA LYS A 48 -6.79 -56.39 2.37
C LYS A 48 -5.77 -55.33 2.78
N MET A 49 -4.47 -55.64 2.79
CA MET A 49 -3.44 -54.62 3.03
C MET A 49 -3.35 -53.57 1.91
N THR A 50 -3.84 -53.86 0.69
CA THR A 50 -4.01 -52.81 -0.33
C THR A 50 -5.25 -51.93 -0.13
N GLU A 51 -6.21 -52.29 0.73
CA GLU A 51 -7.28 -51.37 1.14
C GLU A 51 -6.73 -50.28 2.10
N GLU A 52 -5.70 -50.61 2.88
CA GLU A 52 -4.96 -49.62 3.70
C GLU A 52 -4.12 -48.66 2.83
N LEU A 53 -3.77 -49.05 1.60
CA LEU A 53 -3.09 -48.17 0.63
C LEU A 53 -3.98 -47.02 0.16
N ASP A 54 -5.29 -47.23 0.03
CA ASP A 54 -6.22 -46.17 -0.39
C ASP A 54 -6.26 -45.06 0.67
N ASN A 55 -6.27 -45.43 1.96
CA ASN A 55 -6.13 -44.48 3.08
C ASN A 55 -4.78 -43.75 3.05
N ILE A 56 -3.67 -44.46 2.82
CA ILE A 56 -2.33 -43.84 2.70
C ILE A 56 -2.25 -42.92 1.47
N THR A 57 -2.99 -43.23 0.40
CA THR A 57 -3.11 -42.39 -0.79
C THR A 57 -3.91 -41.13 -0.50
N GLU A 58 -4.99 -41.24 0.27
CA GLU A 58 -5.78 -40.09 0.76
C GLU A 58 -4.97 -39.21 1.72
N GLU A 59 -4.22 -39.79 2.66
CA GLU A 59 -3.30 -39.06 3.55
C GLU A 59 -2.15 -38.40 2.79
N PHE A 60 -1.53 -39.08 1.82
CA PHE A 60 -0.49 -38.51 0.96
C PHE A 60 -1.04 -37.38 0.11
N ASN A 61 -2.20 -37.58 -0.52
CA ASN A 61 -2.88 -36.52 -1.26
C ASN A 61 -3.16 -35.36 -0.32
N THR A 62 -3.71 -35.57 0.88
CA THR A 62 -3.94 -34.51 1.86
C THR A 62 -2.65 -33.76 2.23
N MET A 63 -1.53 -34.45 2.52
CA MET A 63 -0.27 -33.78 2.85
C MET A 63 0.36 -32.98 1.70
N PHE A 64 0.14 -33.40 0.44
CA PHE A 64 0.72 -32.74 -0.73
C PHE A 64 -0.28 -31.85 -1.49
N ASP A 65 -1.57 -31.95 -1.20
CA ASP A 65 -2.63 -31.00 -1.55
C ASP A 65 -2.73 -29.90 -0.50
N GLU A 66 -2.50 -30.11 0.80
CA GLU A 66 -2.40 -28.98 1.74
C GLU A 66 -1.21 -28.06 1.39
N ASP A 67 -0.08 -28.62 0.93
CA ASP A 67 1.05 -27.86 0.36
C ASP A 67 0.69 -27.23 -1.02
N GLU A 68 -0.28 -27.79 -1.76
CA GLU A 68 -0.80 -27.29 -3.05
C GLU A 68 -2.02 -26.35 -2.90
N VAL A 69 -2.66 -26.33 -1.73
CA VAL A 69 -3.78 -25.49 -1.27
C VAL A 69 -3.26 -24.35 -0.40
N GLU A 70 -2.11 -24.46 0.26
CA GLU A 70 -1.32 -23.29 0.68
C GLU A 70 -0.75 -22.56 -0.55
N ARG A 71 -0.43 -23.28 -1.63
CA ARG A 71 -0.15 -22.66 -2.94
C ARG A 71 -1.43 -22.23 -3.68
N GLY A 72 -2.55 -22.92 -3.49
CA GLY A 72 -3.85 -22.68 -4.12
C GLY A 72 -4.68 -21.57 -3.45
N ASN A 73 -4.39 -21.28 -2.19
CA ASN A 73 -4.78 -20.06 -1.47
C ASN A 73 -4.14 -18.80 -2.08
N LYS A 74 -3.35 -18.93 -3.14
CA LYS A 74 -3.21 -17.90 -4.18
C LYS A 74 -4.38 -17.95 -5.16
N ASN A 75 -5.58 -17.56 -4.69
CA ASN A 75 -6.73 -17.13 -5.50
C ASN A 75 -6.80 -17.72 -6.93
N VAL A 76 -7.01 -19.04 -7.07
CA VAL A 76 -7.35 -19.61 -8.38
C VAL A 76 -8.81 -19.27 -8.69
N VAL A 77 -9.02 -18.06 -9.18
CA VAL A 77 -10.28 -17.62 -9.76
C VAL A 77 -10.54 -18.48 -11.00
N THR A 78 -11.69 -19.15 -11.06
CA THR A 78 -12.07 -19.93 -12.25
C THR A 78 -12.10 -19.02 -13.48
N MET A 79 -11.70 -19.50 -14.67
CA MET A 79 -11.60 -18.65 -15.87
C MET A 79 -12.91 -17.91 -16.18
N GLU A 80 -14.06 -18.55 -15.94
CA GLU A 80 -15.37 -17.91 -16.04
C GLU A 80 -15.56 -16.74 -15.06
N LYS A 81 -15.19 -16.93 -13.78
CA LYS A 81 -15.24 -15.86 -12.77
C LYS A 81 -14.22 -14.76 -13.04
N TYR A 82 -13.06 -15.08 -13.63
CA TYR A 82 -12.07 -14.10 -14.05
C TYR A 82 -12.63 -13.21 -15.17
N GLU A 83 -13.30 -13.79 -16.16
CA GLU A 83 -13.91 -13.05 -17.26
C GLU A 83 -15.08 -12.18 -16.77
N GLN A 84 -15.92 -12.68 -15.86
CA GLN A 84 -16.97 -11.89 -15.19
C GLN A 84 -16.38 -10.68 -14.45
N LEU A 85 -15.35 -10.90 -13.62
CA LEU A 85 -14.66 -9.82 -12.90
C LEU A 85 -13.96 -8.84 -13.85
N ARG A 86 -13.45 -9.29 -15.01
CA ARG A 86 -12.86 -8.43 -16.03
C ARG A 86 -13.88 -7.45 -16.60
N ILE A 87 -15.06 -7.96 -16.98
CA ILE A 87 -16.18 -7.15 -17.49
C ILE A 87 -16.72 -6.21 -16.41
N GLU A 88 -16.83 -6.67 -15.16
CA GLU A 88 -17.26 -5.82 -14.03
C GLU A 88 -16.26 -4.67 -13.77
N ASN A 89 -14.95 -4.94 -13.80
CA ASN A 89 -13.92 -3.89 -13.66
C ASN A 89 -13.95 -2.90 -14.83
N GLU A 90 -14.21 -3.34 -16.06
CA GLU A 90 -14.35 -2.47 -17.22
C GLU A 90 -15.57 -1.53 -17.05
N ASN A 91 -16.73 -2.08 -16.66
CA ASN A 91 -17.93 -1.30 -16.37
C ASN A 91 -17.72 -0.27 -15.24
N LEU A 92 -17.12 -0.69 -14.12
CA LEU A 92 -16.80 0.21 -13.00
C LEU A 92 -15.82 1.32 -13.40
N THR A 93 -14.91 1.05 -14.35
CA THR A 93 -14.00 2.06 -14.89
C THR A 93 -14.76 3.15 -15.64
N TYR A 94 -15.71 2.77 -16.51
CA TYR A 94 -16.57 3.73 -17.20
C TYR A 94 -17.48 4.52 -16.23
N GLU A 95 -18.02 3.87 -15.19
CA GLU A 95 -18.85 4.54 -14.18
C GLU A 95 -18.06 5.59 -13.38
N LEU A 96 -16.83 5.25 -12.94
CA LEU A 96 -15.93 6.17 -12.27
C LEU A 96 -15.49 7.34 -13.16
N GLU A 97 -15.28 7.11 -14.46
CA GLU A 97 -15.00 8.19 -15.41
C GLU A 97 -16.22 9.12 -15.60
N GLY A 98 -17.43 8.57 -15.58
CA GLY A 98 -18.70 9.32 -15.51
C GLY A 98 -18.74 10.26 -14.29
N TYR A 99 -18.64 9.73 -13.07
CA TYR A 99 -18.68 10.54 -11.85
C TYR A 99 -17.56 11.58 -11.78
N LYS A 100 -16.37 11.27 -12.30
CA LYS A 100 -15.25 12.22 -12.39
C LYS A 100 -15.59 13.41 -13.31
N ASN A 101 -16.25 13.15 -14.44
CA ASN A 101 -16.70 14.19 -15.36
C ASN A 101 -17.82 15.05 -14.75
N GLU A 102 -18.79 14.44 -14.07
CA GLU A 102 -19.84 15.17 -13.35
C GLU A 102 -19.29 16.06 -12.23
N ALA A 103 -18.38 15.54 -11.41
CA ALA A 103 -17.70 16.31 -10.36
C ALA A 103 -16.91 17.50 -10.92
N HIS A 104 -16.27 17.33 -12.07
CA HIS A 104 -15.57 18.41 -12.78
C HIS A 104 -16.55 19.49 -13.29
N LEU A 105 -17.70 19.09 -13.84
CA LEU A 105 -18.76 20.03 -14.23
C LEU A 105 -19.30 20.82 -13.02
N ALA A 106 -19.58 20.14 -11.91
CA ALA A 106 -20.08 20.76 -10.68
C ALA A 106 -19.08 21.77 -10.09
N LYS A 107 -17.79 21.43 -10.07
CA LYS A 107 -16.70 22.35 -9.66
C LYS A 107 -16.66 23.60 -10.54
N ASN A 108 -16.67 23.42 -11.87
CA ASN A 108 -16.64 24.54 -12.81
C ASN A 108 -17.89 25.43 -12.72
N GLU A 109 -19.06 24.86 -12.38
CA GLU A 109 -20.26 25.66 -12.11
C GLU A 109 -20.16 26.43 -10.78
N ALA A 110 -19.63 25.82 -9.73
CA ALA A 110 -19.40 26.46 -8.44
C ALA A 110 -18.41 27.64 -8.54
N GLU A 111 -17.28 27.47 -9.24
CA GLU A 111 -16.32 28.54 -9.52
C GLU A 111 -16.96 29.69 -10.29
N ARG A 112 -17.77 29.39 -11.32
CA ARG A 112 -18.52 30.40 -12.09
C ARG A 112 -19.54 31.15 -11.22
N LYS A 113 -20.19 30.49 -10.26
CA LYS A 113 -21.10 31.13 -9.29
C LYS A 113 -20.32 32.00 -8.31
N PHE A 114 -19.15 31.54 -7.84
CA PHE A 114 -18.29 32.30 -6.93
C PHE A 114 -17.75 33.59 -7.58
N GLU A 115 -17.25 33.54 -8.81
CA GLU A 115 -16.74 34.74 -9.48
C GLU A 115 -17.87 35.75 -9.77
N LYS A 116 -19.08 35.27 -10.11
CA LYS A 116 -20.28 36.13 -10.19
C LYS A 116 -20.62 36.79 -8.85
N PHE A 117 -20.57 36.04 -7.75
CA PHE A 117 -20.82 36.58 -6.40
C PHE A 117 -19.78 37.64 -6.02
N LYS A 118 -18.50 37.37 -6.27
CA LYS A 118 -17.38 38.28 -6.00
C LYS A 118 -17.49 39.58 -6.82
N ALA A 119 -17.82 39.49 -8.10
CA ALA A 119 -18.10 40.66 -8.93
C ALA A 119 -19.28 41.49 -8.40
N HIS A 120 -20.35 40.82 -7.97
CA HIS A 120 -21.52 41.49 -7.37
C HIS A 120 -21.18 42.18 -6.04
N PHE A 121 -20.39 41.53 -5.17
CA PHE A 121 -19.93 42.09 -3.90
C PHE A 121 -19.06 43.34 -4.10
N ILE A 122 -18.12 43.31 -5.05
CA ILE A 122 -17.29 44.47 -5.40
C ILE A 122 -18.16 45.63 -5.91
N ALA A 123 -19.13 45.36 -6.78
CA ALA A 123 -20.06 46.37 -7.28
C ALA A 123 -20.92 46.98 -6.15
N GLN A 124 -21.41 46.16 -5.22
CA GLN A 124 -22.20 46.62 -4.07
C GLN A 124 -21.36 47.49 -3.11
N GLN A 125 -20.12 47.09 -2.83
CA GLN A 125 -19.19 47.88 -2.00
C GLN A 125 -18.83 49.21 -2.65
N ALA A 126 -18.63 49.24 -3.98
CA ALA A 126 -18.38 50.47 -4.73
C ALA A 126 -19.55 51.45 -4.64
N LEU A 127 -20.80 50.96 -4.65
CA LEU A 127 -22.01 51.80 -4.49
C LEU A 127 -22.24 52.30 -3.06
N GLN A 128 -21.77 51.57 -2.04
CA GLN A 128 -21.85 52.02 -0.64
C GLN A 128 -20.77 53.06 -0.27
N ASN A 129 -19.65 53.12 -1.00
CA ASN A 129 -18.60 54.12 -0.83
C ASN A 129 -19.04 55.51 -1.35
N LYS A 130 -19.93 56.17 -0.60
CA LYS A 130 -20.31 57.58 -0.81
C LYS A 130 -19.14 58.51 -0.49
N GLN A 131 -18.23 58.70 -1.43
CA GLN A 131 -17.28 59.81 -1.40
C GLN A 131 -18.03 61.12 -1.67
N VAL A 132 -18.29 61.88 -0.61
CA VAL A 132 -18.85 63.24 -0.69
C VAL A 132 -17.71 64.21 -0.95
N TYR A 133 -17.52 64.61 -2.21
CA TYR A 133 -16.57 65.66 -2.56
C TYR A 133 -17.20 67.05 -2.34
N PRO A 134 -16.62 67.93 -1.49
CA PRO A 134 -16.94 69.35 -1.52
C PRO A 134 -16.33 70.00 -2.78
N PRO A 135 -16.91 71.11 -3.28
CA PRO A 135 -16.46 71.74 -4.52
C PRO A 135 -15.08 72.40 -4.36
N LEU A 136 -14.23 72.26 -5.39
CA LEU A 136 -12.88 72.83 -5.43
C LEU A 136 -12.88 74.36 -5.66
N PRO A 137 -12.19 75.17 -4.84
CA PRO A 137 -11.87 76.56 -5.14
C PRO A 137 -10.59 76.68 -5.99
N SER A 138 -10.49 77.75 -6.78
CA SER A 138 -9.44 77.98 -7.78
C SER A 138 -8.10 78.47 -7.20
N PRO A 139 -6.95 78.22 -7.87
CA PRO A 139 -5.62 78.46 -7.29
C PRO A 139 -4.99 79.82 -7.63
N PRO A 140 -4.21 80.41 -6.71
CA PRO A 140 -3.11 81.32 -7.03
C PRO A 140 -1.73 80.70 -6.71
N MET A 141 -0.70 81.12 -7.46
CA MET A 141 0.67 80.56 -7.46
C MET A 141 1.71 81.49 -6.77
N PRO A 142 3.00 81.12 -6.59
CA PRO A 142 3.60 81.12 -5.24
C PRO A 142 4.92 81.92 -5.12
N LYS A 143 5.57 81.90 -3.95
CA LYS A 143 7.01 82.22 -3.79
C LYS A 143 7.77 81.29 -2.83
N LEU A 144 8.52 80.38 -3.45
CA LEU A 144 9.91 79.96 -3.19
C LEU A 144 10.45 79.86 -1.72
N HIS A 145 10.68 78.60 -1.29
CA HIS A 145 11.97 77.99 -0.83
C HIS A 145 12.72 78.57 0.40
N PHE A 146 13.50 77.86 1.23
CA PHE A 146 13.79 76.46 1.68
C PHE A 146 14.72 76.69 2.92
N ALA A 147 14.83 75.91 4.01
CA ALA A 147 14.23 74.66 4.48
C ALA A 147 14.52 74.44 5.99
N PHE A 148 13.70 73.65 6.71
CA PHE A 148 14.12 72.88 7.90
C PHE A 148 13.11 71.74 8.13
N LYS A 149 13.56 70.54 8.54
CA LYS A 149 12.71 69.34 8.65
C LYS A 149 13.09 68.53 9.88
N ASP A 150 12.31 68.62 10.95
CA ASP A 150 12.60 67.91 12.20
C ASP A 150 11.37 67.49 13.04
N PHE A 151 11.36 66.18 13.35
CA PHE A 151 10.81 65.47 14.52
C PHE A 151 9.31 65.34 14.89
N LYS A 152 8.95 64.04 15.11
CA LYS A 152 7.96 63.44 16.06
C LYS A 152 6.46 63.49 15.70
N ALA A 153 5.65 62.44 15.93
CA ALA A 153 5.88 61.07 16.41
C ALA A 153 4.76 60.09 16.00
N ALA A 154 5.00 58.78 16.15
CA ALA A 154 4.01 57.67 16.10
C ALA A 154 4.19 56.79 17.36
N PRO A 155 3.24 55.91 17.75
CA PRO A 155 3.37 54.47 17.44
C PRO A 155 2.02 53.70 17.40
N PRO A 156 1.96 52.34 17.30
CA PRO A 156 2.99 51.37 16.91
C PRO A 156 2.62 50.54 15.65
N LYS A 157 3.64 50.03 14.96
CA LYS A 157 3.56 48.74 14.24
C LYS A 157 4.01 47.64 15.20
N PRO A 158 3.48 46.40 15.14
CA PRO A 158 3.99 45.31 15.98
C PRO A 158 5.46 45.01 15.66
N HIS A 159 6.27 44.83 16.70
CA HIS A 159 7.72 44.58 16.59
C HIS A 159 8.04 43.10 16.31
N PRO A 160 9.16 42.79 15.65
CA PRO A 160 9.72 41.44 15.61
C PRO A 160 10.37 41.07 16.96
N PRO A 161 10.31 39.80 17.40
CA PRO A 161 11.09 39.32 18.54
C PRO A 161 12.58 39.12 18.19
N PRO A 162 13.51 39.25 19.16
CA PRO A 162 14.95 39.10 18.94
C PRO A 162 15.43 37.65 19.15
N PRO A 163 16.50 37.25 18.45
CA PRO A 163 17.45 36.25 18.95
C PRO A 163 18.75 36.89 19.46
N LEU A 164 19.25 36.35 20.58
CA LEU A 164 20.55 36.60 21.22
C LEU A 164 21.47 35.35 21.01
N PRO A 165 22.72 35.28 21.52
CA PRO A 165 23.81 34.56 20.87
C PRO A 165 23.89 33.04 21.15
N ASP A 166 24.83 32.41 20.44
CA ASP A 166 25.07 30.96 20.32
C ASP A 166 25.02 30.15 21.62
N ASP A 167 24.10 29.17 21.68
CA ASP A 167 24.12 28.07 22.64
C ASP A 167 24.67 26.78 22.00
N ASN A 168 25.87 26.46 22.46
CA ASN A 168 26.54 25.16 22.47
C ASN A 168 25.61 23.93 22.65
N ILE A 169 25.45 23.13 21.59
CA ILE A 169 25.60 21.65 21.66
C ILE A 169 26.37 21.20 20.42
N SER A 170 27.55 20.62 20.62
CA SER A 170 28.25 19.88 19.57
C SER A 170 27.40 18.69 19.13
N SER A 171 27.12 18.58 17.83
CA SER A 171 26.25 17.55 17.21
C SER A 171 24.73 17.71 17.39
N THR A 172 24.20 18.94 17.43
CA THR A 172 22.81 19.16 16.99
C THR A 172 22.75 19.06 15.46
N ALA A 173 22.55 17.84 14.95
CA ALA A 173 22.08 17.65 13.60
C ALA A 173 20.67 18.23 13.50
N THR A 174 20.56 19.50 13.08
CA THR A 174 19.30 20.23 12.95
C THR A 174 18.48 19.60 11.82
N LEU A 175 17.70 18.57 12.15
CA LEU A 175 16.76 17.97 11.21
C LEU A 175 15.80 19.06 10.74
N PRO A 176 15.61 19.23 9.42
CA PRO A 176 14.62 20.19 8.93
C PRO A 176 13.23 19.73 9.43
N ALA A 177 12.40 20.69 9.86
CA ALA A 177 11.13 20.39 10.50
C ALA A 177 10.17 19.56 9.62
N SER A 178 10.34 19.62 8.30
CA SER A 178 9.70 18.74 7.31
C SER A 178 10.09 17.28 7.50
N ASP A 179 11.38 16.96 7.63
CA ASP A 179 11.86 15.59 7.85
C ASP A 179 11.35 15.07 9.19
N ALA A 180 11.45 15.86 10.27
CA ALA A 180 10.96 15.46 11.60
C ALA A 180 9.45 15.12 11.60
N LYS A 181 8.65 15.88 10.84
CA LYS A 181 7.22 15.61 10.64
C LYS A 181 6.98 14.34 9.81
N LEU A 182 7.78 14.11 8.76
CA LEU A 182 7.68 12.90 7.94
C LEU A 182 8.10 11.65 8.73
N ILE A 183 9.22 11.70 9.45
CA ILE A 183 9.73 10.61 10.30
C ILE A 183 8.67 10.23 11.34
N SER A 184 8.10 11.19 12.07
CA SER A 184 7.10 10.87 13.10
C SER A 184 5.84 10.19 12.54
N ILE A 185 5.34 10.63 11.38
CA ILE A 185 4.19 10.01 10.70
C ILE A 185 4.54 8.60 10.16
N LEU A 186 5.69 8.46 9.51
CA LEU A 186 6.17 7.18 8.96
C LEU A 186 6.44 6.15 10.05
N SER A 187 7.04 6.57 11.17
CA SER A 187 7.27 5.72 12.35
C SER A 187 5.96 5.24 12.96
N ALA A 188 5.01 6.15 13.22
CA ALA A 188 3.71 5.79 13.80
C ALA A 188 2.94 4.79 12.93
N PHE A 189 2.98 4.96 11.61
CA PHE A 189 2.38 4.02 10.66
C PHE A 189 3.10 2.67 10.64
N LEU A 190 4.41 2.66 10.49
CA LEU A 190 5.17 1.41 10.38
C LEU A 190 5.22 0.61 11.69
N MET A 191 5.05 1.25 12.85
CA MET A 191 4.87 0.56 14.13
C MET A 191 3.63 -0.36 14.16
N VAL A 192 2.55 -0.01 13.45
CA VAL A 192 1.35 -0.87 13.33
C VAL A 192 1.41 -1.82 12.13
N HIS A 193 2.51 -1.82 11.37
CA HIS A 193 2.74 -2.71 10.23
C HIS A 193 4.02 -3.56 10.40
N PRO A 194 4.00 -4.63 11.23
CA PRO A 194 5.17 -5.48 11.49
C PRO A 194 5.81 -6.13 10.25
N ARG A 195 5.06 -6.23 9.13
CA ARG A 195 5.52 -6.79 7.85
C ARG A 195 6.06 -5.72 6.88
N GLY A 196 6.11 -4.46 7.30
CA GLY A 196 6.49 -3.31 6.49
C GLY A 196 5.47 -2.93 5.42
N ALA A 197 5.74 -1.82 4.72
CA ALA A 197 4.92 -1.30 3.63
C ALA A 197 5.77 -0.90 2.41
N SER A 198 5.17 -0.90 1.22
CA SER A 198 5.83 -0.38 0.02
C SER A 198 5.98 1.14 0.08
N LEU A 199 6.95 1.68 -0.66
CA LEU A 199 7.20 3.13 -0.74
C LEU A 199 5.93 3.89 -1.15
N ASP A 200 5.26 3.47 -2.22
CA ASP A 200 4.09 4.17 -2.76
C ASP A 200 2.90 4.17 -1.79
N TYR A 201 2.78 3.14 -0.94
CA TYR A 201 1.78 3.11 0.11
C TYR A 201 2.13 4.08 1.25
N LEU A 202 3.40 4.14 1.67
CA LEU A 202 3.89 5.14 2.64
C LEU A 202 3.70 6.57 2.14
N VAL A 203 4.02 6.83 0.87
CA VAL A 203 3.79 8.13 0.21
C VAL A 203 2.30 8.48 0.22
N SER A 204 1.43 7.53 -0.12
CA SER A 204 -0.02 7.74 -0.12
C SER A 204 -0.57 8.01 1.28
N TYR A 205 -0.12 7.25 2.29
CA TYR A 205 -0.49 7.46 3.69
C TYR A 205 -0.02 8.82 4.20
N VAL A 206 1.25 9.17 4.01
CA VAL A 206 1.78 10.47 4.40
C VAL A 206 1.01 11.60 3.70
N LYS A 207 0.73 11.49 2.40
CA LYS A 207 -0.06 12.50 1.66
C LYS A 207 -1.48 12.69 2.20
N SER A 208 -2.08 11.67 2.80
CA SER A 208 -3.40 11.79 3.45
C SER A 208 -3.39 12.65 4.72
N ILE A 209 -2.22 12.83 5.35
CA ILE A 209 -2.01 13.62 6.57
C ILE A 209 -1.27 14.94 6.28
N VAL A 210 -0.40 14.94 5.27
CA VAL A 210 0.43 16.07 4.82
C VAL A 210 0.41 16.10 3.29
N SER A 211 -0.56 16.80 2.73
CA SER A 211 -0.82 16.88 1.28
C SER A 211 0.36 17.40 0.44
N GLU A 212 1.27 18.18 1.03
CA GLU A 212 2.47 18.71 0.39
C GLU A 212 3.62 17.69 0.27
N ALA A 213 3.52 16.52 0.89
CA ALA A 213 4.57 15.51 0.85
C ALA A 213 4.71 14.88 -0.56
N SER A 214 5.87 15.06 -1.19
CA SER A 214 6.17 14.42 -2.46
C SER A 214 6.68 12.98 -2.28
N GLN A 215 6.60 12.19 -3.36
CA GLN A 215 7.16 10.83 -3.39
C GLN A 215 8.67 10.84 -3.14
N THR A 216 9.37 11.77 -3.79
CA THR A 216 10.81 11.99 -3.65
C THR A 216 11.18 12.31 -2.20
N THR A 217 10.52 13.29 -1.56
CA THR A 217 10.81 13.65 -0.16
C THR A 217 10.58 12.51 0.83
N VAL A 218 9.56 11.66 0.62
CA VAL A 218 9.33 10.49 1.49
C VAL A 218 10.38 9.41 1.24
N HIS A 219 10.74 9.15 -0.02
CA HIS A 219 11.80 8.23 -0.38
C HIS A 219 13.16 8.67 0.19
N ASP A 220 13.48 9.96 0.07
CA ASP A 220 14.75 10.52 0.52
C ASP A 220 14.84 10.47 2.06
N VAL A 221 13.77 10.78 2.79
CA VAL A 221 13.71 10.59 4.25
C VAL A 221 13.92 9.12 4.62
N LEU A 222 13.23 8.18 3.97
CA LEU A 222 13.40 6.75 4.26
C LEU A 222 14.84 6.25 4.01
N ASN A 223 15.50 6.68 2.93
CA ASN A 223 16.90 6.32 2.64
C ASN A 223 17.94 7.15 3.43
N LYS A 224 17.55 8.26 4.06
CA LYS A 224 18.46 9.13 4.84
C LYS A 224 18.59 8.66 6.29
N TYR A 225 17.52 8.11 6.87
CA TYR A 225 17.47 7.63 8.25
C TYR A 225 17.32 6.10 8.30
N ASN A 226 18.34 5.39 7.79
CA ASN A 226 18.36 3.91 7.73
C ASN A 226 18.50 3.23 9.11
N ASP A 227 18.87 4.01 10.13
CA ASP A 227 18.87 3.64 11.54
C ASP A 227 17.44 3.50 12.11
N VAL A 228 16.48 4.24 11.53
CA VAL A 228 15.06 4.23 11.92
C VAL A 228 14.21 3.40 10.96
N PHE A 229 14.53 3.42 9.66
CA PHE A 229 13.76 2.75 8.61
C PHE A 229 14.62 1.79 7.80
N LEU A 230 14.29 0.49 7.84
CA LEU A 230 15.03 -0.53 7.11
C LEU A 230 14.24 -1.04 5.90
N ARG A 231 14.84 -0.95 4.70
CA ARG A 231 14.28 -1.52 3.47
C ARG A 231 14.56 -3.03 3.39
N LYS A 232 13.67 -3.83 3.97
CA LYS A 232 13.71 -5.29 3.87
C LYS A 232 13.31 -5.70 2.44
N THR A 233 14.14 -6.53 1.82
CA THR A 233 13.91 -7.07 0.47
C THR A 233 13.50 -8.52 0.61
N THR A 234 12.26 -8.85 0.25
CA THR A 234 11.67 -10.18 0.46
C THR A 234 11.23 -10.79 -0.86
N GLY A 235 11.46 -12.10 -1.03
CA GLY A 235 11.16 -12.83 -2.26
C GLY A 235 12.41 -13.17 -3.07
N VAL A 236 12.22 -13.85 -4.21
CA VAL A 236 13.30 -14.32 -5.10
C VAL A 236 12.88 -14.11 -6.56
N GLY A 237 13.78 -13.58 -7.38
CA GLY A 237 13.53 -13.34 -8.81
C GLY A 237 12.49 -12.25 -9.07
N ALA A 238 11.53 -12.51 -9.96
CA ALA A 238 10.50 -11.52 -10.34
C ALA A 238 9.50 -11.16 -9.21
N ALA A 239 9.50 -11.90 -8.10
CA ALA A 239 8.68 -11.64 -6.92
C ALA A 239 9.46 -10.95 -5.79
N ILE A 240 10.52 -10.22 -6.13
CA ILE A 240 11.26 -9.38 -5.17
C ILE A 240 10.42 -8.14 -4.84
N GLU A 241 10.03 -8.02 -3.57
CA GLU A 241 9.35 -6.85 -3.03
C GLU A 241 10.29 -6.09 -2.08
N HIS A 242 10.32 -4.76 -2.22
CA HIS A 242 11.01 -3.87 -1.29
C HIS A 242 9.98 -3.25 -0.34
N LYS A 243 10.08 -3.58 0.95
CA LYS A 243 9.21 -3.05 2.01
C LYS A 243 10.05 -2.34 3.06
N TRP A 244 9.59 -1.15 3.45
CA TRP A 244 10.17 -0.40 4.54
C TRP A 244 9.54 -0.85 5.84
N CYS A 245 10.37 -1.11 6.85
CA CYS A 245 9.99 -1.47 8.20
C CYS A 245 10.55 -0.44 9.18
N PHE A 246 9.81 -0.13 10.24
CA PHE A 246 10.34 0.65 11.36
C PHE A 246 11.21 -0.26 12.23
N VAL A 247 12.41 0.21 12.54
CA VAL A 247 13.36 -0.48 13.42
C VAL A 247 13.07 0.00 14.84
N THR A 248 12.45 -0.86 15.65
CA THR A 248 12.42 -0.68 17.11
C THR A 248 13.79 -1.07 17.69
N PHE A 249 13.92 -1.24 19.01
CA PHE A 249 15.16 -1.75 19.62
C PHE A 249 15.48 -3.19 19.14
N GLU A 250 16.05 -3.36 17.94
CA GLU A 250 16.66 -4.62 17.53
C GLU A 250 17.87 -4.86 18.44
N SER A 251 17.82 -5.93 19.23
CA SER A 251 18.90 -6.34 20.10
C SER A 251 20.14 -6.62 19.28
N SER A 252 21.21 -5.85 19.48
CA SER A 252 22.51 -6.04 18.83
C SER A 252 22.91 -7.52 18.89
N LYS A 253 22.99 -8.15 17.71
CA LYS A 253 23.66 -9.43 17.52
C LYS A 253 24.97 -9.17 16.81
N ASP A 254 26.00 -9.01 17.63
CA ASP A 254 27.38 -9.36 17.28
C ASP A 254 27.48 -10.88 16.98
#